data_AF-A0A955U490-F1
#
_entry.id   AF-A0A955U490-F1
#
_cell.length_a   1.000
_cell.length_b   1.000
_cell.length_c   1.000
_cell.angle_alpha   90.00
_cell.angle_beta   90.00
_cell.angle_gamma   90.00
#
_symmetry.space_group_name_H-M   'P 1'
#
loop_
_entity.id
_entity.type
_entity.pdbx_description
1 polymer ?
#
loop_
_entity_poly.entity_id
_entity_poly.type
_entity_poly.pdbx_seq_one_letter_code
_entity_poly.pdbx_strand_id
1 'polypeptide(L)'
;MRRLLLVMGGLALGTACCPIPVPRKVSVRPRIEVTVVDADGNPVPGAALTLGRWIEGPPPETEVDRWTEAADAVGKHVFDAIEATESTMPLMMHGVPWYGWRLCAEAPELGAGTWELAATQPVMAPATARVTLVPGERCPEP
;
A
#
# COMPACT_ATOMS: atom_id res chain seq x y z
N MET A 1 3.29 5.55 -59.97
CA MET A 1 2.37 5.61 -58.80
C MET A 1 2.42 4.38 -57.88
N ARG A 2 3.47 3.54 -57.90
CA ARG A 2 3.54 2.29 -57.10
C ARG A 2 4.47 2.37 -55.88
N ARG A 3 5.19 3.49 -55.70
CA ARG A 3 6.13 3.71 -54.58
C ARG A 3 5.52 4.46 -53.40
N LEU A 4 4.34 5.07 -53.57
CA LEU A 4 3.71 5.89 -52.52
C LEU A 4 2.89 5.06 -51.51
N LEU A 5 2.51 3.83 -51.86
CA LEU A 5 1.73 2.92 -51.00
C LEU A 5 2.58 2.19 -49.95
N LEU A 6 3.91 2.18 -50.07
CA LEU A 6 4.80 1.50 -49.12
C LEU A 6 5.10 2.33 -47.86
N VAL A 7 4.94 3.65 -47.91
CA VAL A 7 5.27 4.53 -46.76
C VAL A 7 4.12 4.61 -45.75
N MET A 8 2.86 4.51 -46.20
CA MET A 8 1.68 4.49 -45.31
C MET A 8 1.43 3.14 -44.62
N GLY A 9 1.94 2.03 -45.17
CA GLY A 9 1.85 0.71 -44.52
C GLY A 9 2.86 0.51 -43.39
N GLY A 10 4.02 1.19 -43.44
CA GLY A 10 5.07 1.08 -42.42
C GLY A 10 4.77 1.82 -41.11
N LEU A 11 3.99 2.91 -41.17
CA LEU A 11 3.70 3.75 -40.00
C LEU A 11 2.63 3.14 -39.07
N ALA A 12 1.75 2.27 -39.59
CA ALA A 12 0.70 1.62 -38.82
C ALA A 12 1.17 0.36 -38.06
N LEU A 13 2.30 -0.24 -38.45
CA LEU A 13 2.87 -1.43 -37.81
C LEU A 13 3.93 -1.09 -36.74
N GLY A 14 4.40 0.16 -36.68
CA GLY A 14 5.40 0.61 -35.69
C GLY A 14 4.82 0.97 -34.31
N THR A 15 3.50 1.15 -34.19
CA THR A 15 2.83 1.57 -32.94
C THR A 15 2.23 0.41 -32.14
N ALA A 16 2.22 -0.81 -32.67
CA ALA A 16 1.58 -1.96 -32.02
C ALA A 16 2.40 -2.56 -30.86
N CYS A 17 3.65 -2.13 -30.66
CA CYS A 17 4.55 -2.63 -29.61
C CYS A 17 4.94 -1.54 -28.59
N CYS A 18 4.39 -0.33 -28.70
CA CYS A 18 4.66 0.71 -27.70
C CYS A 18 3.86 0.40 -26.42
N PRO A 19 4.50 0.36 -25.23
CA PRO A 19 3.77 0.26 -23.98
C PRO A 19 2.74 1.39 -23.91
N ILE A 20 1.45 1.04 -23.80
CA ILE A 20 0.37 2.02 -23.70
C ILE A 20 0.20 2.35 -22.21
N PRO A 21 0.52 3.59 -21.78
CA PRO A 21 0.29 4.00 -20.41
C PRO A 21 -1.22 4.15 -20.19
N VAL A 22 -1.74 3.48 -19.16
CA VAL A 22 -3.14 3.55 -18.76
C VAL A 22 -3.22 4.20 -17.37
N PRO A 23 -3.81 5.41 -17.25
CA PRO A 23 -4.02 6.02 -15.95
C PRO A 23 -5.05 5.21 -15.16
N ARG A 24 -4.79 4.99 -13.87
CA ARG A 24 -5.75 4.40 -12.95
C ARG A 24 -5.68 5.09 -11.59
N LYS A 25 -6.79 5.10 -10.87
CA LYS A 25 -6.81 5.49 -9.47
C LYS A 25 -6.26 4.36 -8.60
N VAL A 26 -5.51 4.73 -7.57
CA VAL A 26 -5.00 3.80 -6.56
C VAL A 26 -5.10 4.37 -5.15
N SER A 27 -5.26 3.49 -4.17
CA SER A 27 -5.03 3.81 -2.77
C SER A 27 -3.53 3.98 -2.54
N VAL A 28 -3.13 5.15 -2.07
CA VAL A 28 -1.83 5.39 -1.46
C VAL A 28 -1.90 4.99 0.00
N ARG A 29 -2.96 5.43 0.69
CA ARG A 29 -3.28 5.02 2.05
C ARG A 29 -4.77 4.65 2.13
N PRO A 30 -5.15 3.44 2.54
CA PRO A 30 -6.56 3.11 2.75
C PRO A 30 -7.07 3.77 4.03
N ARG A 31 -8.40 3.92 4.16
CA ARG A 31 -8.98 4.28 5.45
C ARG A 31 -8.86 3.07 6.39
N ILE A 32 -8.13 3.20 7.50
CA ILE A 32 -7.97 2.14 8.48
C ILE A 32 -8.38 2.64 9.85
N GLU A 33 -9.36 1.98 10.47
CA GLU A 33 -9.69 2.19 11.88
C GLU A 33 -8.90 1.21 12.74
N VAL A 34 -7.97 1.74 13.53
CA VAL A 34 -7.03 0.98 14.34
C VAL A 34 -7.49 0.97 15.79
N THR A 35 -7.40 -0.19 16.45
CA THR A 35 -7.48 -0.35 17.90
C THR A 35 -6.25 -1.09 18.40
N VAL A 36 -5.51 -0.49 19.34
CA VAL A 36 -4.34 -1.08 19.99
C VAL A 36 -4.71 -1.53 21.39
N VAL A 37 -4.36 -2.76 21.72
CA VAL A 37 -4.60 -3.35 23.04
C VAL A 37 -3.38 -4.09 23.57
N ASP A 38 -3.30 -4.25 24.88
CA ASP A 38 -2.36 -5.17 25.53
C ASP A 38 -2.86 -6.63 25.44
N ALA A 39 -2.08 -7.56 26.02
CA ALA A 39 -2.40 -8.99 26.04
C ALA A 39 -3.71 -9.31 26.79
N ASP A 40 -4.10 -8.49 27.76
CA ASP A 40 -5.34 -8.63 28.54
C ASP A 40 -6.54 -7.97 27.83
N GLY A 41 -6.31 -7.28 26.72
CA GLY A 41 -7.32 -6.61 25.92
C GLY A 41 -7.63 -5.18 26.36
N ASN A 42 -6.86 -4.61 27.29
CA ASN A 42 -7.00 -3.20 27.69
C ASN A 42 -6.50 -2.30 26.57
N PRO A 43 -7.15 -1.15 26.32
CA PRO A 43 -6.65 -0.18 25.33
C PRO A 43 -5.29 0.37 25.75
N VAL A 44 -4.42 0.62 24.78
CA VAL A 44 -3.08 1.20 25.01
C VAL A 44 -3.03 2.63 24.46
N PRO A 45 -3.22 3.65 25.31
CA PRO A 45 -3.14 5.04 24.89
C PRO A 45 -1.73 5.43 24.45
N GLY A 46 -1.62 6.26 23.42
CA GLY A 46 -0.33 6.80 22.99
C GLY A 46 0.63 5.80 22.34
N ALA A 47 0.17 4.56 22.06
CA ALA A 47 0.95 3.62 21.26
C ALA A 47 1.35 4.26 19.93
N ALA A 48 2.62 4.17 19.58
CA ALA A 48 3.14 4.66 18.31
C ALA A 48 2.65 3.73 17.19
N LEU A 49 2.12 4.30 16.12
CA LEU A 49 1.57 3.58 14.98
C LEU A 49 2.41 3.90 13.76
N THR A 50 2.95 2.87 13.10
CA THR A 50 3.66 3.01 11.83
C THR A 50 2.93 2.23 10.75
N LEU A 51 2.41 2.92 9.74
CA LEU A 51 1.79 2.31 8.56
C LEU A 51 2.75 2.46 7.37
N GLY A 52 3.23 1.35 6.83
CA GLY A 52 4.04 1.30 5.62
C GLY A 52 3.21 0.81 4.43
N ARG A 53 3.41 1.40 3.25
CA ARG A 53 2.90 0.89 1.97
C ARG A 53 4.03 0.24 1.20
N TRP A 54 3.80 -0.98 0.73
CA TRP A 54 4.78 -1.80 0.02
C TRP A 54 4.31 -2.11 -1.39
N ILE A 55 5.24 -2.16 -2.34
CA ILE A 55 5.03 -2.84 -3.62
C ILE A 55 5.28 -4.33 -3.37
N GLU A 56 4.23 -5.14 -3.39
CA GLU A 56 4.31 -6.60 -3.18
C GLU A 56 4.75 -7.35 -4.43
N GLY A 57 4.47 -6.78 -5.61
CA GLY A 57 4.81 -7.39 -6.88
C GLY A 57 4.98 -6.37 -7.99
N PRO A 58 5.93 -6.57 -8.92
CA PRO A 58 6.91 -7.67 -8.97
C PRO A 58 8.04 -7.55 -7.91
N PRO A 59 8.71 -8.66 -7.52
CA PRO A 59 9.85 -8.62 -6.60
C PRO A 59 11.02 -7.76 -7.11
N PRO A 60 11.84 -7.17 -6.21
CA PRO A 60 11.78 -7.29 -4.76
C PRO A 60 10.65 -6.46 -4.14
N GLU A 61 10.19 -6.87 -2.97
CA GLU A 61 9.27 -6.07 -2.19
C GLU A 61 9.95 -4.77 -1.75
N THR A 62 9.26 -3.64 -1.88
CA THR A 62 9.86 -2.32 -1.60
C THR A 62 8.86 -1.43 -0.88
N GLU A 63 9.25 -0.85 0.26
CA GLU A 63 8.47 0.19 0.93
C GLU A 63 8.56 1.48 0.12
N VAL A 64 7.40 2.06 -0.19
CA VAL A 64 7.32 3.28 -1.02
C VAL A 64 6.71 4.47 -0.29
N ASP A 65 5.96 4.23 0.79
CA ASP A 65 5.39 5.28 1.63
C ASP A 65 5.37 4.81 3.10
N ARG A 66 5.49 5.77 4.03
CA ARG A 66 5.40 5.52 5.48
C ARG A 66 4.68 6.67 6.19
N TRP A 67 3.83 6.31 7.16
CA TRP A 67 3.17 7.27 8.05
C TRP A 67 3.36 6.84 9.50
N THR A 68 3.65 7.80 10.37
CA THR A 68 3.76 7.59 11.81
C THR A 68 2.78 8.50 12.53
N GLU A 69 1.95 7.88 13.36
CA GLU A 69 0.91 8.53 14.15
C GLU A 69 0.89 7.94 15.57
N ALA A 70 -0.03 8.39 16.42
CA ALA A 70 -0.23 7.81 17.75
C ALA A 70 -1.69 7.45 17.99
N ALA A 71 -1.90 6.39 18.77
CA ALA A 71 -3.21 6.06 19.31
C ALA A 71 -3.68 7.13 20.32
N ASP A 72 -4.97 7.43 20.29
CA ASP A 72 -5.64 8.36 21.19
C ASP A 72 -5.75 7.83 22.63
N ALA A 73 -6.46 8.58 23.49
CA ALA A 73 -6.65 8.24 24.90
C ALA A 73 -7.40 6.92 25.14
N VAL A 74 -8.06 6.35 24.12
CA VAL A 74 -8.78 5.07 24.19
C VAL A 74 -8.12 3.99 23.34
N GLY A 75 -6.85 4.18 22.97
CA GLY A 75 -6.07 3.22 22.20
C GLY A 75 -6.53 3.08 20.75
N LYS A 76 -7.13 4.13 20.16
CA LYS A 76 -7.64 4.10 18.78
C LYS A 76 -6.98 5.15 17.89
N HIS A 77 -7.00 4.90 16.59
CA HIS A 77 -6.60 5.88 15.59
C HIS A 77 -7.34 5.61 14.28
N VAL A 78 -7.52 6.64 13.45
CA VAL A 78 -8.04 6.48 12.10
C VAL A 78 -7.06 7.07 11.11
N PHE A 79 -6.47 6.22 10.27
CA PHE A 79 -5.77 6.70 9.09
C PHE A 79 -6.81 7.07 8.05
N ASP A 80 -6.83 8.33 7.61
CA ASP A 80 -7.70 8.76 6.52
C ASP A 80 -7.18 8.28 5.15
N ALA A 81 -8.12 8.01 4.25
CA ALA A 81 -7.82 7.55 2.90
C ALA A 81 -7.11 8.64 2.09
N ILE A 82 -6.06 8.22 1.36
CA ILE A 82 -5.36 9.00 0.36
C ILE A 82 -5.40 8.21 -0.94
N GLU A 83 -5.96 8.80 -1.99
CA GLU A 83 -5.94 8.27 -3.34
C GLU A 83 -5.00 9.08 -4.23
N ALA A 84 -4.39 8.42 -5.20
CA ALA A 84 -3.65 9.07 -6.28
C ALA A 84 -4.05 8.48 -7.63
N THR A 85 -3.62 9.14 -8.70
CA THR A 85 -3.65 8.57 -10.05
C THR A 85 -2.24 8.14 -10.41
N GLU A 86 -2.09 6.89 -10.83
CA GLU A 86 -0.83 6.34 -11.35
C GLU A 86 -1.00 5.89 -12.80
N SER A 87 0.11 5.79 -13.52
CA SER A 87 0.12 5.23 -14.87
C SER A 87 0.66 3.81 -14.82
N THR A 88 -0.11 2.86 -15.36
CA THR A 88 0.29 1.45 -15.48
C THR A 88 0.45 1.05 -16.93
N MET A 89 1.09 -0.09 -17.19
CA MET A 89 1.28 -0.68 -18.52
C MET A 89 0.72 -2.11 -18.52
N PRO A 90 -0.61 -2.30 -18.51
CA PRO A 90 -1.24 -3.60 -18.23
C PRO A 90 -0.91 -4.71 -19.23
N LEU A 91 -0.40 -4.36 -20.41
CA LEU A 91 0.02 -5.33 -21.43
C LEU A 91 1.47 -5.82 -21.24
N MET A 92 2.20 -5.29 -20.25
CA MET A 92 3.53 -5.77 -19.87
C MET A 92 3.43 -6.73 -18.69
N MET A 93 4.25 -7.78 -18.69
CA MET A 93 4.25 -8.85 -17.66
C MET A 93 4.36 -8.34 -16.21
N HIS A 94 4.93 -7.15 -16.02
CA HIS A 94 5.09 -6.50 -14.72
C HIS A 94 4.64 -5.03 -14.72
N GLY A 95 3.82 -4.63 -15.68
CA GLY A 95 3.45 -3.21 -15.84
C GLY A 95 2.36 -2.73 -14.87
N VAL A 96 1.88 -3.59 -13.97
CA VAL A 96 0.87 -3.25 -12.97
C VAL A 96 1.40 -3.67 -11.60
N PRO A 97 1.74 -2.71 -10.73
CA PRO A 97 2.16 -3.03 -9.37
C PRO A 97 0.98 -3.51 -8.53
N TRP A 98 1.30 -4.39 -7.58
CA TRP A 98 0.42 -4.74 -6.47
C TRP A 98 0.95 -4.08 -5.21
N TYR A 99 0.03 -3.61 -4.38
CA TYR A 99 0.35 -2.89 -3.17
C TYR A 99 -0.08 -3.67 -1.94
N GLY A 100 0.66 -3.51 -0.85
CA GLY A 100 0.31 -3.99 0.47
C GLY A 100 0.47 -2.88 1.49
N TRP A 101 -0.17 -3.03 2.64
CA TRP A 101 0.04 -2.18 3.79
C TRP A 101 0.38 -3.02 5.01
N ARG A 102 1.40 -2.58 5.73
CA ARG A 102 1.80 -3.16 7.02
C ARG A 102 1.66 -2.10 8.08
N LEU A 103 0.84 -2.37 9.08
CA LEU A 103 0.72 -1.57 10.28
C LEU A 103 1.54 -2.24 11.39
N CYS A 104 2.32 -1.44 12.09
CA CYS A 104 2.91 -1.82 13.36
C CYS A 104 2.48 -0.85 14.45
N ALA A 105 2.11 -1.37 15.61
CA ALA A 105 1.92 -0.58 16.82
C ALA A 105 3.00 -0.94 17.84
N GLU A 106 3.54 0.04 18.55
CA GLU A 106 4.54 -0.16 19.59
C GLU A 106 4.28 0.77 20.77
N ALA A 107 4.46 0.27 21.99
CA ALA A 107 4.44 1.08 23.20
C ALA A 107 5.58 0.67 24.15
N PRO A 108 6.19 1.63 24.86
CA PRO A 108 7.21 1.33 25.86
C PRO A 108 6.69 0.29 26.86
N GLU A 109 7.54 -0.68 27.19
CA GLU A 109 7.28 -1.76 28.16
C GLU A 109 6.21 -2.79 27.79
N LEU A 110 5.29 -2.46 26.88
CA LEU A 110 4.26 -3.38 26.35
C LEU A 110 4.69 -4.11 25.07
N GLY A 111 5.73 -3.60 24.39
CA GLY A 111 6.28 -4.19 23.17
C GLY A 111 5.54 -3.74 21.92
N ALA A 112 5.51 -4.60 20.90
CA ALA A 112 4.96 -4.28 19.58
C ALA A 112 3.98 -5.35 19.08
N GLY A 113 3.23 -5.01 18.05
CA GLY A 113 2.39 -5.95 17.30
C GLY A 113 2.16 -5.45 15.88
N THR A 114 1.93 -6.37 14.95
CA THR A 114 1.75 -6.05 13.53
C THR A 114 0.39 -6.48 13.00
N TRP A 115 -0.02 -5.85 11.91
CA TRP A 115 -1.21 -6.19 11.13
C TRP A 115 -0.95 -5.87 9.66
N GLU A 116 -1.46 -6.70 8.76
CA GLU A 116 -1.21 -6.56 7.32
C GLU A 116 -2.50 -6.55 6.50
N LEU A 117 -2.46 -5.82 5.40
CA LEU A 117 -3.51 -5.75 4.40
C LEU A 117 -2.90 -5.80 3.00
N ALA A 118 -3.07 -6.91 2.30
CA ALA A 118 -2.74 -7.01 0.89
C ALA A 118 -3.84 -6.35 0.04
N ALA A 119 -3.46 -5.61 -1.01
CA ALA A 119 -4.42 -5.05 -1.96
C ALA A 119 -4.86 -6.13 -2.97
N THR A 120 -6.15 -6.47 -2.95
CA THR A 120 -6.78 -7.27 -4.02
C THR A 120 -7.39 -6.39 -5.12
N GLN A 121 -7.50 -5.08 -4.86
CA GLN A 121 -8.06 -4.07 -5.76
C GLN A 121 -7.23 -2.78 -5.72
N PRO A 122 -7.21 -1.97 -6.79
CA PRO A 122 -6.40 -0.75 -6.84
C PRO A 122 -6.88 0.32 -5.86
N VAL A 123 -8.19 0.42 -5.62
CA VAL A 123 -8.78 1.27 -4.59
C VAL A 123 -9.37 0.37 -3.52
N MET A 124 -8.98 0.60 -2.27
CA MET A 124 -9.34 -0.22 -1.14
C MET A 124 -10.60 0.28 -0.44
N ALA A 125 -11.46 -0.65 -0.05
CA ALA A 125 -12.50 -0.39 0.91
C ALA A 125 -11.89 -0.05 2.30
N PRO A 126 -12.61 0.69 3.16
CA PRO A 126 -12.19 0.88 4.54
C PRO A 126 -11.95 -0.45 5.26
N ALA A 127 -10.92 -0.48 6.10
CA ALA A 127 -10.54 -1.65 6.88
C ALA A 127 -10.53 -1.34 8.39
N THR A 128 -10.60 -2.39 9.20
CA THR A 128 -10.43 -2.31 10.65
C THR A 128 -9.26 -3.18 11.07
N ALA A 129 -8.35 -2.62 11.85
CA ALA A 129 -7.21 -3.33 12.42
C ALA A 129 -7.33 -3.37 13.94
N ARG A 130 -7.16 -4.56 14.52
CA ARG A 130 -6.94 -4.72 15.96
C ARG A 130 -5.53 -5.26 16.16
N VAL A 131 -4.69 -4.50 16.84
CA VAL A 131 -3.28 -4.85 17.09
C VAL A 131 -3.13 -5.14 18.58
N THR A 132 -2.68 -6.35 18.91
CA THR A 132 -2.32 -6.72 20.28
C THR A 132 -0.82 -6.60 20.45
N LEU A 133 -0.37 -5.85 21.45
CA LEU A 133 1.05 -5.71 21.76
C LEU A 133 1.59 -6.96 22.46
N VAL A 134 2.75 -7.42 22.02
CA VAL A 134 3.46 -8.56 22.57
C VAL A 134 4.74 -8.07 23.25
N PRO A 135 4.90 -8.29 24.57
CA PRO A 135 6.10 -7.86 25.29
C PRO A 135 7.39 -8.40 24.68
N GLY A 136 8.36 -7.52 24.46
CA GLY A 136 9.65 -7.87 23.87
C GLY A 136 9.70 -7.87 22.34
N GLU A 137 8.55 -7.84 21.65
CA GLU A 137 8.52 -7.58 20.21
C GLU A 137 8.79 -6.10 19.92
N ARG A 138 9.31 -5.83 18.71
CA ARG A 138 9.59 -4.48 18.21
C ARG A 138 9.09 -4.37 16.78
N CYS A 139 8.73 -3.15 16.38
CA CYS A 139 8.43 -2.91 14.98
C CYS A 139 9.65 -3.19 14.10
N PRO A 140 9.44 -3.78 12.90
CA PRO A 140 10.53 -3.98 11.96
C PRO A 140 11.14 -2.64 11.55
N GLU A 141 12.47 -2.62 11.45
CA GLU A 141 13.20 -1.48 10.88
C GLU A 141 12.87 -1.35 9.38
N PRO A 142 12.86 -0.13 8.83
CA PRO A 142 12.68 0.11 7.39
C PRO A 142 13.73 -0.60 6.52
#